data_AF-A0A535K7U4-F1
#
_entry.id   AF-A0A535K7U4-F1
#
_cell.length_a   1.000
_cell.length_b   1.000
_cell.length_c   1.000
_cell.angle_alpha   90.00
_cell.angle_beta   90.00
_cell.angle_gamma   90.00
#
_symmetry.space_group_name_H-M   'P 1'
#
loop_
_entity.id
_entity.type
_entity.pdbx_description
1 polymer ?
#
loop_
_entity_poly.entity_id
_entity_poly.type
_entity_poly.pdbx_seq_one_letter_code
_entity_poly.pdbx_strand_id
1 'polypeptide(L)'
;MEGPPPRIKPRSLDDYLEQLSRGVFQAGISWRVVEVKWAGIRAAFHRFRVERVARMSDREIDEVAQDERVIRSRPKIAAVVHNARTLLDLERAGGFKRHLGSFHEYEELATDLKKRFKFVGDSGAYHFLYTVSHPVPDWHDWAKAHGIMWGAKTKRPARSPGRSAPRGRKASRPSPRAPRPRSKTRQGTKSRARR
;
A
#
# COMPACT_ATOMS: atom_id res chain seq x y z
N MET A 1 8.98 -13.77 7.23
CA MET A 1 9.68 -14.64 6.27
C MET A 1 8.56 -15.41 5.58
N GLU A 2 8.00 -14.83 4.53
CA GLU A 2 7.02 -15.49 3.67
C GLU A 2 7.72 -15.69 2.33
N GLY A 3 7.66 -16.91 1.80
CA GLY A 3 8.29 -17.27 0.54
C GLY A 3 7.73 -16.47 -0.64
N PRO A 4 8.21 -16.73 -1.86
CA PRO A 4 7.70 -16.05 -3.03
C PRO A 4 6.18 -16.22 -3.15
N PRO A 5 5.45 -15.20 -3.63
CA PRO A 5 4.00 -15.26 -3.73
C PRO A 5 3.56 -16.45 -4.61
N PRO A 6 2.42 -17.09 -4.33
CA PRO A 6 2.00 -18.26 -5.09
C PRO A 6 1.86 -17.94 -6.58
N ARG A 7 2.39 -18.83 -7.43
CA ARG A 7 2.26 -18.73 -8.89
C ARG A 7 0.96 -19.38 -9.34
N ILE A 8 0.26 -18.70 -10.24
CA ILE A 8 -0.93 -19.19 -10.92
C ILE A 8 -0.63 -19.34 -12.41
N LYS A 9 -1.41 -20.18 -13.09
CA LYS A 9 -1.47 -20.24 -14.56
C LYS A 9 -2.77 -19.54 -14.98
N PRO A 10 -2.73 -18.26 -15.40
CA PRO A 10 -3.92 -17.55 -15.82
C PRO A 10 -4.61 -18.28 -16.97
N ARG A 11 -5.94 -18.41 -16.88
CA ARG A 11 -6.79 -19.00 -17.92
C ARG A 11 -7.60 -17.93 -18.65
N SER A 12 -7.75 -16.77 -18.02
CA SER A 12 -8.58 -15.67 -18.49
C SER A 12 -7.94 -14.31 -18.23
N LEU A 13 -8.46 -13.25 -18.87
CA LEU A 13 -8.10 -11.88 -18.53
C LEU A 13 -8.43 -11.53 -17.07
N ASP A 14 -9.48 -12.12 -16.52
CA ASP A 14 -9.91 -11.88 -15.14
C ASP A 14 -8.80 -12.26 -14.14
N ASP A 15 -8.12 -13.38 -14.40
CA ASP A 15 -6.98 -13.83 -13.60
C ASP A 15 -5.83 -12.83 -13.65
N TYR A 16 -5.53 -12.29 -14.84
CA TYR A 16 -4.49 -11.27 -15.02
C TYR A 16 -4.83 -9.97 -14.29
N LEU A 17 -6.07 -9.49 -14.42
CA LEU A 17 -6.52 -8.30 -13.71
C LEU A 17 -6.48 -8.49 -12.20
N GLU A 18 -6.88 -9.67 -11.70
CA GLU A 18 -6.82 -9.99 -10.28
C GLU A 18 -5.37 -9.91 -9.74
N GLN A 19 -4.41 -10.53 -10.43
CA GLN A 19 -3.00 -10.51 -9.99
C GLN A 19 -2.37 -9.11 -10.10
N LEU A 20 -2.67 -8.38 -11.18
CA LEU A 20 -2.19 -7.01 -11.36
C LEU A 20 -2.73 -6.10 -10.24
N SER A 21 -4.00 -6.26 -9.88
CA SER A 21 -4.65 -5.49 -8.82
C SER A 21 -4.05 -5.76 -7.43
N ARG A 22 -3.56 -6.98 -7.16
CA ARG A 22 -2.82 -7.27 -5.91
C ARG A 22 -1.61 -6.36 -5.77
N GLY A 23 -0.81 -6.20 -6.83
CA GLY A 23 0.34 -5.30 -6.84
C GLY A 23 -0.05 -3.83 -6.60
N VAL A 24 -1.13 -3.36 -7.23
CA VAL A 24 -1.66 -1.99 -7.06
C VAL A 24 -2.04 -1.71 -5.61
N PHE A 25 -2.71 -2.66 -4.95
CA PHE A 25 -3.13 -2.48 -3.55
C PHE A 25 -1.99 -2.64 -2.55
N GLN A 26 -1.03 -3.53 -2.82
CA GLN A 26 0.16 -3.76 -2.00
C GLN A 26 1.15 -2.59 -2.01
N ALA A 27 1.12 -1.72 -3.03
CA ALA A 27 1.96 -0.53 -3.08
C ALA A 27 1.72 0.39 -1.86
N GLY A 28 2.63 0.37 -0.88
CA GLY A 28 2.56 1.20 0.33
C GLY A 28 1.61 0.68 1.43
N ILE A 29 1.14 -0.57 1.35
CA ILE A 29 0.30 -1.20 2.39
C ILE A 29 0.87 -2.57 2.74
N SER A 30 0.80 -2.96 4.01
CA SER A 30 1.21 -4.30 4.45
C SER A 30 0.42 -5.39 3.72
N TRP A 31 1.13 -6.38 3.18
CA TRP A 31 0.55 -7.55 2.49
C TRP A 31 -0.58 -8.20 3.29
N ARG A 32 -0.40 -8.35 4.61
CA ARG A 32 -1.39 -8.95 5.51
C ARG A 32 -2.72 -8.19 5.52
N VAL A 33 -2.68 -6.86 5.41
CA VAL A 33 -3.89 -6.03 5.36
C VAL A 33 -4.62 -6.23 4.03
N VAL A 34 -3.88 -6.34 2.93
CA VAL A 34 -4.44 -6.59 1.60
C VAL A 34 -5.12 -7.96 1.56
N GLU A 35 -4.47 -9.02 2.07
CA GLU A 35 -5.05 -10.38 2.08
C GLU A 35 -6.34 -10.46 2.91
N VAL A 36 -6.36 -9.85 4.11
CA VAL A 36 -7.57 -9.82 4.95
C VAL A 36 -8.74 -9.15 4.24
N LYS A 37 -8.47 -8.09 3.47
CA LYS A 37 -9.50 -7.35 2.71
C LYS A 37 -9.76 -7.95 1.32
N TRP A 38 -9.01 -8.96 0.88
CA TRP A 38 -9.04 -9.41 -0.51
C TRP A 38 -10.40 -9.94 -0.94
N ALA A 39 -11.10 -10.66 -0.06
CA ALA A 39 -12.45 -11.14 -0.34
C ALA A 39 -13.44 -9.98 -0.60
N GLY A 40 -13.33 -8.89 0.19
CA GLY A 40 -14.13 -7.68 0.01
C GLY A 40 -13.77 -6.95 -1.30
N ILE A 41 -12.47 -6.81 -1.58
CA ILE A 41 -11.97 -6.22 -2.82
C ILE A 41 -12.49 -7.01 -4.03
N ARG A 42 -12.33 -8.33 -4.04
CA ARG A 42 -12.80 -9.20 -5.12
C ARG A 42 -14.31 -9.05 -5.34
N ALA A 43 -15.11 -8.93 -4.28
CA ALA A 43 -16.54 -8.70 -4.42
C ALA A 43 -16.87 -7.32 -5.02
N ALA A 44 -16.20 -6.26 -4.54
CA ALA A 44 -16.39 -4.89 -5.02
C ALA A 44 -16.05 -4.72 -6.51
N PHE A 45 -15.06 -5.46 -7.01
CA PHE A 45 -14.67 -5.45 -8.42
C PHE A 45 -15.33 -6.56 -9.26
N HIS A 46 -16.55 -7.01 -8.91
CA HIS A 46 -17.29 -8.03 -9.66
C HIS A 46 -16.51 -9.32 -9.96
N ARG A 47 -15.71 -9.79 -8.98
CA ARG A 47 -14.78 -10.92 -9.13
C ARG A 47 -13.72 -10.71 -10.22
N PHE A 48 -13.32 -9.45 -10.42
CA PHE A 48 -12.35 -9.03 -11.44
C PHE A 48 -12.73 -9.39 -12.87
N ARG A 49 -14.04 -9.53 -13.16
CA ARG A 49 -14.53 -9.65 -14.55
C ARG A 49 -14.12 -8.44 -15.35
N VAL A 50 -13.14 -8.58 -16.25
CA VAL A 50 -12.46 -7.44 -16.87
C VAL A 50 -13.44 -6.54 -17.60
N GLU A 51 -14.41 -7.10 -18.33
CA GLU A 51 -15.41 -6.33 -19.06
C GLU A 51 -16.34 -5.54 -18.13
N ARG A 52 -16.63 -6.07 -16.94
CA ARG A 52 -17.44 -5.37 -15.93
C ARG A 52 -16.62 -4.25 -15.29
N VAL A 53 -15.41 -4.56 -14.86
CA VAL A 53 -14.52 -3.58 -14.20
C VAL A 53 -14.18 -2.42 -15.13
N ALA A 54 -13.90 -2.69 -16.40
CA ALA A 54 -13.60 -1.66 -17.39
C ALA A 54 -14.76 -0.67 -17.62
N ARG A 55 -16.00 -1.11 -17.37
CA ARG A 55 -17.23 -0.30 -17.53
C ARG A 55 -17.67 0.43 -16.25
N MET A 56 -16.97 0.23 -15.13
CA MET A 56 -17.27 0.95 -13.91
C MET A 56 -17.21 2.47 -14.15
N SER A 57 -18.27 3.14 -13.73
CA SER A 57 -18.42 4.59 -13.77
C SER A 57 -17.64 5.27 -12.63
N ASP A 58 -17.40 6.58 -12.75
CA ASP A 58 -16.78 7.36 -11.67
C ASP A 58 -17.61 7.31 -10.38
N ARG A 59 -18.94 7.24 -10.50
CA ARG A 59 -19.85 7.06 -9.37
C ARG A 59 -19.63 5.72 -8.67
N GLU A 60 -19.52 4.62 -9.41
CA GLU A 60 -19.23 3.31 -8.83
C GLU A 60 -17.83 3.28 -8.18
N ILE A 61 -16.85 3.96 -8.78
CA ILE A 61 -15.52 4.14 -8.17
C ILE A 61 -15.63 4.87 -6.83
N ASP A 62 -16.44 5.93 -6.75
CA ASP A 62 -16.67 6.68 -5.52
C ASP A 62 -17.39 5.85 -4.46
N GLU A 63 -18.40 5.07 -4.86
CA GLU A 63 -19.12 4.14 -3.98
C GLU A 63 -18.19 3.07 -3.41
N VAL A 64 -17.34 2.44 -4.24
CA VAL A 64 -16.33 1.48 -3.79
C VAL A 64 -15.31 2.15 -2.87
N ALA A 65 -14.94 3.42 -3.13
CA ALA A 65 -14.00 4.15 -2.26
C ALA A 65 -14.56 4.43 -0.85
N GLN A 66 -15.87 4.38 -0.66
CA GLN A 66 -16.51 4.48 0.65
C GLN A 66 -16.70 3.13 1.35
N ASP A 67 -16.55 2.01 0.65
CA ASP A 67 -16.75 0.67 1.24
C ASP A 67 -15.62 0.32 2.23
N GLU A 68 -15.99 0.08 3.48
CA GLU A 68 -15.04 -0.27 4.54
C GLU A 68 -14.40 -1.65 4.35
N ARG A 69 -14.99 -2.51 3.53
CA ARG A 69 -14.47 -3.84 3.22
C ARG A 69 -13.25 -3.77 2.30
N VAL A 70 -13.06 -2.66 1.57
CA VAL A 70 -11.92 -2.48 0.66
C VAL A 70 -10.86 -1.54 1.25
N ILE A 71 -9.82 -1.30 0.47
CA ILE A 71 -8.85 -0.24 0.73
C ILE A 71 -9.41 1.04 0.14
N ARG A 72 -9.83 1.98 1.00
CA ARG A 72 -10.48 3.26 0.64
C ARG A 72 -9.50 4.24 -0.02
N SER A 73 -8.99 3.88 -1.18
CA SER A 73 -8.06 4.66 -1.98
C SER A 73 -8.64 4.82 -3.38
N ARG A 74 -9.37 5.92 -3.58
CA ARG A 74 -9.96 6.27 -4.87
C ARG A 74 -8.94 6.21 -6.02
N PRO A 75 -7.69 6.72 -5.90
CA PRO A 75 -6.70 6.62 -6.98
C PRO A 75 -6.35 5.17 -7.35
N LYS A 76 -6.24 4.27 -6.37
CA LYS A 76 -5.96 2.84 -6.63
C LYS A 76 -7.16 2.13 -7.25
N ILE A 77 -8.38 2.46 -6.82
CA ILE A 77 -9.61 1.92 -7.40
C ILE A 77 -9.75 2.35 -8.86
N ALA A 78 -9.58 3.64 -9.14
CA ALA A 78 -9.59 4.17 -10.50
C ALA A 78 -8.48 3.55 -11.36
N ALA A 79 -7.30 3.27 -10.78
CA ALA A 79 -6.22 2.59 -11.48
C ALA A 79 -6.58 1.15 -11.88
N VAL A 80 -7.30 0.41 -11.05
CA VAL A 80 -7.80 -0.94 -11.41
C VAL A 80 -8.75 -0.87 -12.61
N VAL A 81 -9.65 0.12 -12.64
CA VAL A 81 -10.56 0.36 -13.78
C VAL A 81 -9.79 0.72 -15.05
N HIS A 82 -8.81 1.63 -14.96
CA HIS A 82 -7.90 1.94 -16.07
C HIS A 82 -7.19 0.69 -16.58
N ASN A 83 -6.63 -0.10 -15.67
CA ASN A 83 -5.88 -1.31 -16.00
C ASN A 83 -6.75 -2.36 -16.68
N ALA A 84 -8.03 -2.48 -16.27
CA ALA A 84 -8.99 -3.36 -16.94
C ALA A 84 -9.25 -2.92 -18.40
N ARG A 85 -9.37 -1.61 -18.65
CA ARG A 85 -9.52 -1.07 -20.02
C ARG A 85 -8.28 -1.37 -20.86
N THR A 86 -7.09 -1.12 -20.31
CA THR A 86 -5.81 -1.44 -20.97
C THR A 86 -5.69 -2.92 -21.31
N LEU A 87 -6.11 -3.84 -20.42
CA LEU A 87 -6.11 -5.27 -20.70
C LEU A 87 -7.01 -5.63 -21.89
N LEU A 88 -8.22 -5.05 -21.96
CA LEU A 88 -9.13 -5.28 -23.08
C LEU A 88 -8.57 -4.75 -24.40
N ASP A 89 -7.93 -3.59 -24.37
CA ASP A 89 -7.34 -3.00 -25.57
C ASP A 89 -6.20 -3.86 -26.10
N LEU A 90 -5.34 -4.39 -25.22
CA LEU A 90 -4.30 -5.36 -25.59
C LEU A 90 -4.90 -6.68 -26.09
N GLU A 91 -5.98 -7.16 -25.46
CA GLU A 91 -6.66 -8.38 -25.93
C GLU A 91 -7.20 -8.20 -27.35
N ARG A 92 -7.85 -7.07 -27.63
CA ARG A 92 -8.38 -6.74 -28.97
C ARG A 92 -7.28 -6.54 -30.01
N ALA A 93 -6.14 -5.98 -29.62
CA ALA A 93 -5.02 -5.72 -30.52
C ALA A 93 -4.26 -6.98 -30.95
N GLY A 94 -4.51 -8.11 -30.31
CA GLY A 94 -3.79 -9.34 -30.60
C GLY A 94 -3.61 -10.28 -29.43
N GLY A 95 -4.30 -10.11 -28.31
CA GLY A 95 -4.28 -11.04 -27.17
C GLY A 95 -3.22 -10.69 -26.13
N PHE A 96 -3.64 -10.52 -24.87
CA PHE A 96 -2.74 -10.08 -23.80
C PHE A 96 -1.62 -11.08 -23.51
N LYS A 97 -1.92 -12.40 -23.54
CA LYS A 97 -0.88 -13.43 -23.35
C LYS A 97 0.17 -13.39 -24.47
N ARG A 98 -0.22 -13.09 -25.71
CA ARG A 98 0.70 -12.95 -26.84
C ARG A 98 1.53 -11.67 -26.70
N HIS A 99 0.93 -10.58 -26.24
CA HIS A 99 1.65 -9.34 -25.88
C HIS A 99 2.73 -9.59 -24.83
N LEU A 100 2.46 -10.34 -23.76
CA LEU A 100 3.52 -10.70 -22.79
C LEU A 100 4.66 -11.49 -23.45
N GLY A 101 4.37 -12.32 -24.45
CA GLY A 101 5.36 -13.13 -25.15
C GLY A 101 6.06 -12.44 -26.33
N SER A 102 5.71 -11.19 -26.66
CA SER A 102 6.31 -10.47 -27.80
C SER A 102 7.62 -9.76 -27.46
N PHE A 103 8.04 -9.78 -26.20
CA PHE A 103 9.27 -9.13 -25.73
C PHE A 103 10.37 -10.18 -25.55
N HIS A 104 11.58 -9.83 -25.97
CA HIS A 104 12.75 -10.69 -25.82
C HIS A 104 13.39 -10.53 -24.43
N GLU A 105 13.42 -9.30 -23.92
CA GLU A 105 14.07 -8.96 -22.66
C GLU A 105 13.05 -8.57 -21.58
N TYR A 106 13.34 -8.99 -20.34
CA TYR A 106 12.51 -8.68 -19.18
C TYR A 106 12.35 -7.16 -18.98
N GLU A 107 13.42 -6.39 -19.12
CA GLU A 107 13.42 -4.95 -18.85
C GLU A 107 12.54 -4.17 -19.84
N GLU A 108 12.46 -4.62 -21.09
CA GLU A 108 11.57 -4.03 -22.10
C GLU A 108 10.11 -4.29 -21.74
N LEU A 109 9.78 -5.53 -21.37
CA LEU A 109 8.44 -5.90 -20.92
C LEU A 109 8.05 -5.15 -19.65
N ALA A 110 8.93 -5.10 -18.64
CA ALA A 110 8.69 -4.38 -17.40
C ALA A 110 8.46 -2.89 -17.67
N THR A 111 9.23 -2.28 -18.58
CA THR A 111 9.07 -0.89 -19.00
C THR A 111 7.73 -0.66 -19.71
N ASP A 112 7.31 -1.56 -20.60
CA ASP A 112 6.01 -1.49 -21.28
C ASP A 112 4.86 -1.57 -20.26
N LEU A 113 4.91 -2.54 -19.34
CA LEU A 113 3.90 -2.69 -18.29
C LEU A 113 3.78 -1.44 -17.42
N LYS A 114 4.91 -0.87 -16.98
CA LYS A 114 4.94 0.38 -16.19
C LYS A 114 4.36 1.58 -16.93
N LYS A 115 4.52 1.63 -18.26
CA LYS A 115 3.98 2.72 -19.10
C LYS A 115 2.46 2.60 -19.28
N ARG A 116 1.97 1.38 -19.53
CA ARG A 116 0.56 1.13 -19.86
C ARG A 116 -0.37 1.06 -18.64
N PHE A 117 0.12 0.47 -17.56
CA PHE A 117 -0.66 0.21 -16.35
C PHE A 117 -0.37 1.23 -15.25
N LYS A 118 -1.42 1.63 -14.53
CA LYS A 118 -1.33 2.58 -13.42
C LYS A 118 -1.03 1.83 -12.13
N PHE A 119 -0.22 2.48 -11.28
CA PHE A 119 0.25 1.92 -9.99
C PHE A 119 1.04 0.62 -10.13
N VAL A 120 1.74 0.44 -11.25
CA VAL A 120 2.69 -0.65 -11.49
C VAL A 120 4.09 -0.05 -11.53
N GLY A 121 4.87 -0.27 -10.47
CA GLY A 121 6.30 0.04 -10.42
C GLY A 121 7.16 -1.20 -10.70
N ASP A 122 8.47 -1.12 -10.49
CA ASP A 122 9.40 -2.22 -10.77
C ASP A 122 9.05 -3.50 -10.01
N SER A 123 8.85 -3.39 -8.69
CA SER A 123 8.42 -4.52 -7.86
C SER A 123 7.02 -5.03 -8.25
N GLY A 124 6.11 -4.13 -8.64
CA GLY A 124 4.77 -4.52 -9.09
C GLY A 124 4.81 -5.33 -10.39
N ALA A 125 5.62 -4.90 -11.37
CA ALA A 125 5.81 -5.60 -12.63
C ALA A 125 6.48 -6.96 -12.41
N TYR A 126 7.55 -7.00 -11.61
CA TYR A 126 8.23 -8.25 -11.27
C TYR A 126 7.27 -9.26 -10.62
N HIS A 127 6.56 -8.84 -9.56
CA HIS A 127 5.65 -9.73 -8.84
C HIS A 127 4.49 -10.19 -9.71
N PHE A 128 3.93 -9.31 -10.55
CA PHE A 128 2.90 -9.67 -11.49
C PHE A 128 3.39 -10.76 -12.45
N LEU A 129 4.51 -10.55 -13.14
CA LEU A 129 5.07 -11.52 -14.08
C LEU A 129 5.42 -12.85 -13.39
N TYR A 130 5.97 -12.77 -12.18
CA TYR A 130 6.24 -13.94 -11.35
C TYR A 130 4.97 -14.73 -11.02
N THR A 131 3.91 -14.06 -10.54
CA THR A 131 2.66 -14.72 -10.13
C THR A 131 1.89 -15.28 -11.30
N VAL A 132 1.96 -14.67 -12.49
CA VAL A 132 1.33 -15.21 -13.70
C VAL A 132 2.15 -16.30 -14.40
N SER A 133 3.20 -16.79 -13.74
CA SER A 133 4.12 -17.80 -14.26
C SER A 133 4.84 -17.40 -15.56
N HIS A 134 5.01 -16.10 -15.81
CA HIS A 134 5.86 -15.61 -16.89
C HIS A 134 7.34 -15.70 -16.49
N PRO A 135 8.28 -15.91 -17.44
CA PRO A 135 9.71 -15.85 -17.14
C PRO A 135 10.09 -14.49 -16.54
N VAL A 136 10.85 -14.53 -15.45
CA VAL A 136 11.44 -13.36 -14.81
C VAL A 136 12.87 -13.71 -14.39
N PRO A 137 13.77 -12.72 -14.25
CA PRO A 137 15.11 -12.96 -13.72
C PRO A 137 15.06 -13.55 -12.31
N ASP A 138 16.19 -14.09 -11.83
CA ASP A 138 16.28 -14.51 -10.44
C ASP A 138 15.99 -13.34 -9.50
N TRP A 139 15.29 -13.63 -8.39
CA TRP A 139 14.88 -12.60 -7.44
C TRP A 139 16.06 -11.83 -6.85
N HIS A 140 17.15 -12.52 -6.49
CA HIS A 140 18.29 -11.88 -5.83
C HIS A 140 19.04 -10.98 -6.79
N ASP A 141 19.24 -11.44 -8.02
CA ASP A 141 19.89 -10.66 -9.07
C ASP A 141 19.05 -9.45 -9.46
N TRP A 142 17.74 -9.65 -9.67
CA TRP A 142 16.80 -8.58 -9.97
C TRP A 142 16.74 -7.54 -8.84
N ALA A 143 16.60 -8.00 -7.58
CA ALA A 143 16.53 -7.13 -6.41
C ALA A 143 17.80 -6.30 -6.24
N LYS A 144 18.98 -6.91 -6.45
CA LYS A 144 20.27 -6.21 -6.42
C LYS A 144 20.35 -5.13 -7.51
N ALA A 145 19.94 -5.44 -8.74
CA ALA A 145 19.92 -4.49 -9.86
C ALA A 145 18.97 -3.30 -9.62
N HIS A 146 17.87 -3.53 -8.88
CA HIS A 146 16.85 -2.53 -8.57
C HIS A 146 17.04 -1.84 -7.21
N GLY A 147 18.20 -2.04 -6.57
CA GLY A 147 18.54 -1.40 -5.28
C GLY A 147 17.70 -1.88 -4.09
N ILE A 148 16.99 -3.00 -4.23
CA ILE A 148 16.20 -3.63 -3.16
C ILE A 148 17.15 -4.48 -2.33
N MET A 149 17.56 -3.96 -1.17
CA MET A 149 18.39 -4.73 -0.24
C MET A 149 17.55 -5.77 0.52
N TRP A 150 17.59 -7.01 0.05
CA TRP A 150 17.03 -8.17 0.75
C TRP A 150 18.02 -8.70 1.79
N GLY A 151 17.59 -8.85 3.05
CA GLY A 151 18.37 -9.53 4.10
C GLY A 151 19.41 -8.70 4.86
N ALA A 152 19.66 -7.44 4.48
CA ALA A 152 20.43 -6.54 5.32
C ALA A 152 19.56 -6.08 6.50
N LYS A 153 19.59 -6.84 7.61
CA LYS A 153 19.24 -6.27 8.91
C LYS A 153 20.15 -5.05 9.07
N THR A 154 19.60 -3.85 9.01
CA THR A 154 20.32 -2.70 9.56
C THR A 154 20.56 -3.05 11.02
N LYS A 155 21.81 -3.38 11.37
CA LYS A 155 22.22 -3.34 12.77
C LYS A 155 21.83 -1.94 13.21
N ARG A 156 20.86 -1.83 14.13
CA ARG A 156 20.69 -0.60 14.89
C ARG A 156 22.11 -0.23 15.35
N PRO A 157 22.62 0.97 15.06
CA PRO A 157 23.90 1.37 15.62
C PRO A 157 23.79 1.13 17.13
N ALA A 158 24.79 0.43 17.68
CA ALA A 158 24.84 0.14 19.10
C ALA A 158 24.66 1.49 19.82
N ARG A 159 23.66 1.57 20.70
CA ARG A 159 23.47 2.73 21.57
C ARG A 159 24.82 2.93 22.26
N SER A 160 25.49 4.05 22.00
CA SER A 160 26.75 4.39 22.66
C SER A 160 26.56 4.21 24.17
N PRO A 161 27.49 3.54 24.89
CA PRO A 161 27.37 3.40 26.32
C PRO A 161 27.26 4.80 26.94
N GLY A 162 26.17 5.03 27.66
CA GLY A 162 25.91 6.31 28.30
C GLY A 162 27.12 6.72 29.15
N ARG A 163 27.58 7.95 28.93
CA ARG A 163 28.59 8.58 29.77
C ARG A 163 28.04 8.63 31.20
N SER A 164 28.64 7.84 32.08
CA SER A 164 28.32 7.78 33.50
C SER A 164 28.46 9.17 34.13
N ALA A 165 27.35 9.75 34.58
CA ALA A 165 27.37 10.93 35.43
C ALA A 165 27.85 10.54 36.84
N PRO A 166 28.82 11.26 37.45
CA PRO A 166 29.28 10.92 38.78
C PRO A 166 28.23 11.30 39.83
N ARG A 167 27.91 10.33 40.71
CA ARG A 167 27.14 10.52 41.94
C ARG A 167 28.00 11.21 43.00
N GLY A 168 27.49 12.28 43.61
CA GLY A 168 28.08 12.88 44.80
C GLY A 168 27.16 13.81 45.57
N ARG A 169 26.53 13.27 46.63
CA ARG A 169 26.16 13.86 47.95
C ARG A 169 25.36 15.18 47.99
N LYS A 170 24.41 15.44 48.90
CA LYS A 170 23.85 14.75 50.09
C LYS A 170 22.50 15.43 50.39
N ALA A 171 21.62 14.71 51.07
CA ALA A 171 20.33 15.19 51.55
C ALA A 171 20.44 16.20 52.71
N SER A 172 19.52 17.17 52.73
CA SER A 172 19.03 17.85 53.94
C SER A 172 17.57 18.27 53.72
N ARG A 173 16.64 17.64 54.45
CA ARG A 173 15.30 18.16 54.78
C ARG A 173 15.34 18.47 56.30
N PRO A 174 14.60 19.48 56.80
CA PRO A 174 13.22 19.19 57.18
C PRO A 174 12.20 20.33 56.94
N SER A 175 10.93 19.92 56.82
CA SER A 175 9.69 20.72 57.03
C SER A 175 9.57 21.11 58.54
N PRO A 176 8.53 21.81 59.08
CA PRO A 176 7.18 22.13 58.55
C PRO A 176 6.55 23.50 58.96
N ARG A 177 5.44 23.91 58.30
CA ARG A 177 4.14 24.32 58.92
C ARG A 177 3.26 25.15 57.95
N ALA A 178 1.96 24.85 57.99
CA ALA A 178 0.82 25.64 57.49
C ALA A 178 0.49 26.81 58.47
N PRO A 179 -0.54 27.69 58.31
CA PRO A 179 -1.63 27.74 57.31
C PRO A 179 -1.94 29.15 56.71
N ARG A 180 -3.04 29.19 55.92
CA ARG A 180 -3.67 30.27 55.13
C ARG A 180 -3.89 31.63 55.86
N PRO A 181 -4.20 32.71 55.11
CA PRO A 181 -5.59 33.19 55.14
C PRO A 181 -6.18 33.67 53.79
N ARG A 182 -7.51 33.82 53.80
CA ARG A 182 -8.42 34.31 52.74
C ARG A 182 -8.47 35.85 52.69
N SER A 183 -8.70 36.40 51.50
CA SER A 183 -9.54 37.58 51.24
C SER A 183 -9.76 37.72 49.72
N LYS A 184 -10.99 37.51 49.22
CA LYS A 184 -12.02 38.52 48.93
C LYS A 184 -11.52 39.63 47.99
N THR A 185 -12.13 39.75 46.80
CA THR A 185 -12.90 40.90 46.26
C THR A 185 -13.54 40.37 44.95
N ARG A 186 -14.88 40.26 44.80
CA ARG A 186 -15.85 41.29 44.33
C ARG A 186 -15.33 41.98 43.05
N GLN A 187 -16.07 42.28 41.99
CA GLN A 187 -17.48 42.39 41.61
C GLN A 187 -17.48 42.05 40.10
N GLY A 188 -18.49 41.37 39.55
CA GLY A 188 -19.72 42.02 39.10
C GLY A 188 -19.50 42.71 37.75
N THR A 189 -20.37 42.68 36.76
CA THR A 189 -21.74 42.18 36.63
C THR A 189 -22.16 42.58 35.22
N LYS A 190 -22.98 41.72 34.59
CA LYS A 190 -24.14 42.10 33.74
C LYS A 190 -23.79 42.85 32.44
N SER A 191 -24.55 42.78 31.36
CA SER A 191 -25.88 42.26 31.02
C SER A 191 -25.90 42.25 29.48
N ARG A 192 -26.53 41.27 28.81
CA ARG A 192 -27.93 41.35 28.30
C ARG A 192 -28.00 42.38 27.16
N ALA A 193 -28.66 42.19 26.03
CA ALA A 193 -29.72 41.28 25.62
C ALA A 193 -30.06 41.63 24.16
N ARG A 194 -30.76 40.70 23.48
CA ARG A 194 -31.76 40.97 22.41
C ARG A 194 -31.13 41.50 21.10
N ARG A 195 -31.50 41.03 19.93
CA ARG A 195 -32.79 40.63 19.39
C ARG A 195 -32.54 39.74 18.18
#